data_AF-A0A6G7ZG10-F1
#
_entry.id   AF-A0A6G7ZG10-F1
#
_cell.length_a   1.000
_cell.length_b   1.000
_cell.length_c   1.000
_cell.angle_alpha   90.00
_cell.angle_beta   90.00
_cell.angle_gamma   90.00
#
_symmetry.space_group_name_H-M   'P 1'
#
loop_
_entity.id
_entity.type
_entity.pdbx_description
1 polymer ?
#
loop_
_entity_poly.entity_id
_entity_poly.type
_entity_poly.pdbx_seq_one_letter_code
_entity_poly.pdbx_strand_id
1 'polypeptide(L)'
;MAKLKSVLDRDSALQSQVLTLLAADPKYAQIVVSLAPKRASERPWEAGLVDGYVRAGELQKAQELWRRFARSTEDGGAVTNSTFVDWNAPPPFNWQLTPGAAGLVEYRKEGGLAVIYYAREPAEFARQLILLPPGRYRLRSSVEGGAKANDLVWRLKCNEGEAIAEVSLGAGGDFRVPQNCKGQWLMLAGKPADVPSTTSVVIRKVGISWLGD
;
A
#
# COMPACT_ATOMS: atom_id res chain seq x y z
N MET A 1 -19.54 20.17 21.10
CA MET A 1 -19.42 18.82 20.49
C MET A 1 -20.62 17.91 20.76
N ALA A 2 -21.09 17.73 22.01
CA ALA A 2 -22.16 16.75 22.32
C ALA A 2 -23.48 16.95 21.53
N LYS A 3 -23.95 18.20 21.34
CA LYS A 3 -25.15 18.49 20.55
C LYS A 3 -24.98 18.14 19.06
N LEU A 4 -23.83 18.45 18.46
CA LEU A 4 -23.53 18.11 17.07
C LEU A 4 -23.50 16.59 16.88
N LYS A 5 -22.80 15.87 17.77
CA LYS A 5 -22.76 14.41 17.74
C LYS A 5 -24.16 13.79 17.80
N SER A 6 -25.02 14.29 18.69
CA SER A 6 -26.42 13.81 18.77
C SER A 6 -27.23 14.06 17.51
N VAL A 7 -26.93 15.10 16.71
CA VAL A 7 -27.59 15.34 15.42
C VAL A 7 -27.09 14.35 14.38
N LEU A 8 -25.76 14.19 14.28
CA LEU A 8 -25.14 13.27 13.33
C LEU A 8 -25.50 11.80 13.61
N ASP A 9 -25.64 11.41 14.87
CA ASP A 9 -26.02 10.03 15.24
C ASP A 9 -27.48 9.69 14.83
N ARG A 10 -28.31 10.69 14.51
CA ARG A 10 -29.70 10.49 14.03
C ARG A 10 -29.82 10.43 12.51
N ASP A 11 -28.79 10.87 11.79
CA ASP A 11 -28.77 10.93 10.32
C ASP A 11 -27.42 10.42 9.80
N SER A 12 -27.37 9.13 9.46
CA SER A 12 -26.16 8.46 8.99
C SER A 12 -25.66 9.00 7.66
N ALA A 13 -26.54 9.51 6.80
CA ALA A 13 -26.17 10.10 5.52
C ALA A 13 -25.46 11.45 5.75
N LEU A 14 -26.03 12.32 6.59
CA LEU A 14 -25.41 13.58 6.97
C LEU A 14 -24.09 13.35 7.71
N GLN A 15 -24.04 12.40 8.64
CA GLN A 15 -22.80 12.03 9.33
C GLN A 15 -21.70 11.62 8.36
N SER A 16 -22.01 10.76 7.39
CA SER A 16 -21.05 10.32 6.38
C SER A 16 -20.51 11.49 5.54
N GLN A 17 -21.38 12.40 5.09
CA GLN A 17 -20.98 13.58 4.32
C GLN A 17 -20.08 14.52 5.13
N VAL A 18 -20.46 14.82 6.38
CA VAL A 18 -19.67 15.69 7.27
C VAL A 18 -18.31 15.08 7.56
N LEU A 19 -18.25 13.79 7.90
CA LEU A 19 -16.98 13.11 8.18
C LEU A 19 -16.09 13.08 6.93
N THR A 20 -16.67 12.84 5.74
CA THR A 20 -15.93 12.85 4.47
C THR A 20 -15.34 14.23 4.18
N LEU A 21 -16.13 15.29 4.35
CA LEU A 21 -15.68 16.66 4.15
C LEU A 21 -14.53 17.03 5.11
N LEU A 22 -14.68 16.69 6.39
CA LEU A 22 -13.66 16.98 7.40
C LEU A 22 -12.40 16.13 7.23
N ALA A 23 -12.54 14.87 6.80
CA ALA A 23 -11.43 13.96 6.56
C ALA A 23 -10.52 14.42 5.41
N ALA A 24 -11.00 15.29 4.51
CA ALA A 24 -10.19 15.85 3.44
C ALA A 24 -9.03 16.73 3.93
N ASP A 25 -9.10 17.27 5.16
CA ASP A 25 -8.08 18.12 5.77
C ASP A 25 -7.57 17.49 7.09
N PRO A 26 -6.29 17.10 7.18
CA PRO A 26 -5.73 16.42 8.35
C PRO A 26 -5.83 17.25 9.64
N LYS A 27 -5.96 18.59 9.57
CA LYS A 27 -6.11 19.41 10.78
C LYS A 27 -7.39 19.08 11.57
N TYR A 28 -8.40 18.49 10.94
CA TYR A 28 -9.64 18.11 11.58
C TYR A 28 -9.68 16.65 12.03
N ALA A 29 -8.56 15.92 11.92
CA ALA A 29 -8.50 14.49 12.24
C ALA A 29 -9.08 14.12 13.61
N GLN A 30 -8.71 14.86 14.65
CA GLN A 30 -9.19 14.61 16.01
C GLN A 30 -10.71 14.81 16.12
N ILE A 31 -11.25 15.77 15.37
CA ILE A 31 -12.70 16.01 15.31
C ILE A 31 -13.38 14.83 14.62
N VAL A 32 -12.87 14.40 13.45
CA VAL A 32 -13.39 13.24 12.71
C VAL A 32 -13.42 11.99 13.59
N VAL A 33 -12.31 11.68 14.26
CA VAL A 33 -12.21 10.52 15.17
C VAL A 33 -13.19 10.64 16.35
N SER A 34 -13.41 11.85 16.90
CA SER A 34 -14.34 12.07 18.00
C SER A 34 -15.82 11.94 17.59
N LEU A 35 -16.14 12.30 16.35
CA LEU A 35 -17.49 12.27 15.78
C LEU A 35 -17.84 10.93 15.12
N ALA A 36 -16.84 10.15 14.73
CA ALA A 36 -17.01 8.88 14.05
C ALA A 36 -17.87 7.89 14.87
N PRO A 37 -18.80 7.18 14.21
CA PRO A 37 -19.59 6.14 14.85
C PRO A 37 -18.69 4.95 15.22
N LYS A 38 -18.89 4.40 16.43
CA LYS A 38 -18.11 3.24 16.90
C LYS A 38 -18.32 1.99 16.05
N ARG A 39 -19.50 1.84 15.43
CA ARG A 39 -19.91 0.72 14.59
C ARG A 39 -20.60 1.25 13.34
N ALA A 40 -19.93 1.09 12.20
CA ALA A 40 -20.44 1.39 10.87
C ALA A 40 -19.77 0.38 9.93
N SER A 41 -20.55 -0.19 9.01
CA SER A 41 -20.10 -1.20 8.04
C SER A 41 -19.24 -0.59 6.93
N GLU A 42 -19.51 0.65 6.55
CA GLU A 42 -18.76 1.39 5.55
C GLU A 42 -18.29 2.73 6.14
N ARG A 43 -17.01 3.03 5.93
CA ARG A 43 -16.36 4.20 6.52
C ARG A 43 -15.47 4.90 5.50
N PRO A 44 -16.04 5.44 4.41
CA PRO A 44 -15.27 6.07 3.33
C PRO A 44 -14.38 7.24 3.82
N TRP A 45 -14.77 7.89 4.92
CA TRP A 45 -13.98 8.95 5.56
C TRP A 45 -12.67 8.45 6.19
N GLU A 46 -12.54 7.16 6.53
CA GLU A 46 -11.30 6.60 7.10
C GLU A 46 -10.15 6.69 6.10
N ALA A 47 -10.41 6.32 4.84
CA ALA A 47 -9.43 6.42 3.76
C ALA A 47 -9.01 7.88 3.54
N GLY A 48 -9.98 8.81 3.44
CA GLY A 48 -9.68 10.24 3.26
C GLY A 48 -8.81 10.82 4.37
N LEU A 49 -9.04 10.37 5.62
CA LEU A 49 -8.26 10.84 6.76
C LEU A 49 -6.82 10.31 6.75
N VAL A 50 -6.64 9.03 6.42
CA VAL A 50 -5.31 8.43 6.25
C VAL A 50 -4.56 9.13 5.11
N ASP A 51 -5.21 9.33 3.96
CA ASP A 51 -4.63 10.03 2.81
C ASP A 51 -4.28 11.49 3.12
N GLY A 52 -5.08 12.16 3.96
CA GLY A 52 -4.78 13.49 4.48
C GLY A 52 -3.45 13.53 5.23
N TYR A 53 -3.23 12.60 6.16
CA TYR A 53 -1.97 12.50 6.89
C TYR A 53 -0.78 12.10 5.99
N VAL A 54 -0.99 11.21 5.01
CA VAL A 54 0.06 10.83 4.05
C VAL A 54 0.50 12.03 3.21
N ARG A 55 -0.45 12.82 2.69
CA ARG A 55 -0.15 14.04 1.92
C ARG A 55 0.52 15.13 2.75
N ALA A 56 0.27 15.16 4.06
CA ALA A 56 0.94 16.07 4.99
C ALA A 56 2.33 15.59 5.45
N GLY A 57 2.80 14.42 4.98
CA GLY A 57 4.07 13.83 5.40
C GLY A 57 4.08 13.29 6.84
N GLU A 58 2.92 13.22 7.50
CA GLU A 58 2.75 12.71 8.87
C GLU A 58 2.54 11.18 8.86
N LEU A 59 3.49 10.45 8.25
CA LEU A 59 3.29 9.05 7.87
C LEU A 59 3.12 8.10 9.06
N GLN A 60 3.81 8.35 10.17
CA GLN A 60 3.66 7.53 11.39
C GLN A 60 2.22 7.62 11.93
N LYS A 61 1.66 8.83 12.03
CA LYS A 61 0.27 9.02 12.47
C LYS A 61 -0.71 8.39 11.49
N ALA A 62 -0.44 8.50 10.18
CA ALA A 62 -1.24 7.84 9.15
C ALA A 62 -1.27 6.31 9.34
N GLN A 63 -0.11 5.68 9.58
CA GLN A 63 -0.02 4.24 9.79
C GLN A 63 -0.70 3.81 11.09
N GLU A 64 -0.49 4.53 12.19
CA GLU A 64 -1.15 4.25 13.46
C GLU A 64 -2.67 4.30 13.34
N LEU A 65 -3.18 5.33 12.66
CA LEU A 65 -4.61 5.48 12.42
C LEU A 65 -5.14 4.36 11.52
N TRP A 66 -4.43 4.08 10.42
CA TRP A 66 -4.77 3.01 9.49
C TRP A 66 -4.83 1.64 10.19
N ARG A 67 -3.86 1.31 11.06
CA ARG A 67 -3.85 0.04 11.82
C ARG A 67 -5.09 -0.12 12.69
N ARG A 68 -5.63 0.97 13.25
CA ARG A 68 -6.88 0.94 14.04
C ARG A 68 -8.10 0.62 13.17
N PHE A 69 -8.09 1.05 11.92
CA PHE A 69 -9.19 0.84 10.98
C PHE A 69 -9.14 -0.53 10.30
N ALA A 70 -7.94 -0.95 9.87
CA ALA A 70 -7.73 -2.17 9.11
C ALA A 70 -8.18 -3.43 9.86
N ARG A 71 -8.15 -3.42 11.21
CA ARG A 71 -8.41 -4.61 12.05
C ARG A 71 -7.63 -5.87 11.59
N SER A 72 -6.54 -5.65 10.86
CA SER A 72 -5.74 -6.70 10.24
C SER A 72 -4.92 -7.40 11.33
N THR A 73 -4.89 -8.72 11.26
CA THR A 73 -4.04 -9.56 12.11
C THR A 73 -2.63 -9.52 11.52
N GLU A 74 -1.74 -8.77 12.18
CA GLU A 74 -0.39 -8.44 11.74
C GLU A 74 0.37 -9.57 11.01
N ASP A 75 0.86 -9.28 9.81
CA ASP A 75 2.17 -9.80 9.39
C ASP A 75 3.20 -8.90 10.07
N GLY A 76 3.84 -9.38 11.15
CA GLY A 76 4.80 -8.60 11.97
C GLY A 76 6.11 -8.16 11.27
N GLY A 77 6.11 -8.08 9.95
CA GLY A 77 7.21 -7.61 9.11
C GLY A 77 7.01 -6.18 8.60
N ALA A 78 7.97 -5.71 7.81
CA ALA A 78 7.93 -4.38 7.20
C ALA A 78 6.90 -4.23 6.06
N VAL A 79 6.42 -5.35 5.51
CA VAL A 79 5.43 -5.39 4.43
C VAL A 79 4.13 -5.94 5.01
N THR A 80 3.06 -5.16 4.90
CA THR A 80 1.71 -5.60 5.27
C THR A 80 1.21 -6.61 4.24
N ASN A 81 0.51 -7.65 4.71
CA ASN A 81 -0.10 -8.66 3.85
C ASN A 81 0.92 -9.24 2.86
N SER A 82 2.04 -9.69 3.42
CA SER A 82 3.22 -10.16 2.70
C SER A 82 2.96 -11.39 1.83
N THR A 83 1.90 -12.14 2.15
CA THR A 83 1.43 -13.36 1.46
C THR A 83 0.16 -13.14 0.64
N PHE A 84 -0.35 -11.90 0.58
CA PHE A 84 -1.50 -11.51 -0.24
C PHE A 84 -2.80 -12.28 0.09
N VAL A 85 -3.05 -12.54 1.37
CA VAL A 85 -4.27 -13.21 1.88
C VAL A 85 -5.34 -12.24 2.39
N ASP A 86 -4.94 -11.06 2.87
CA ASP A 86 -5.86 -10.06 3.43
C ASP A 86 -6.16 -8.94 2.42
N TRP A 87 -7.26 -9.08 1.68
CA TRP A 87 -7.73 -8.06 0.75
C TRP A 87 -8.69 -7.02 1.38
N ASN A 88 -9.00 -7.14 2.68
CA ASN A 88 -10.00 -6.28 3.31
C ASN A 88 -9.40 -4.99 3.88
N ALA A 89 -8.11 -5.00 4.25
CA ALA A 89 -7.45 -3.81 4.74
C ALA A 89 -7.24 -2.79 3.58
N PRO A 90 -7.64 -1.52 3.74
CA PRO A 90 -7.57 -0.55 2.66
C PRO A 90 -6.12 -0.10 2.35
N PRO A 91 -5.85 0.49 1.18
CA PRO A 91 -4.62 1.25 0.95
C PRO A 91 -4.53 2.49 1.89
N PRO A 92 -3.36 3.15 2.01
CA PRO A 92 -2.12 2.90 1.27
C PRO A 92 -1.16 1.93 1.94
N PHE A 93 -1.38 1.53 3.20
CA PHE A 93 -0.48 0.64 3.93
C PHE A 93 -0.76 -0.86 3.70
N ASN A 94 -1.85 -1.19 3.00
CA ASN A 94 -2.03 -2.48 2.31
C ASN A 94 -1.90 -2.29 0.80
N TRP A 95 -1.83 -3.40 0.07
CA TRP A 95 -1.71 -3.42 -1.38
C TRP A 95 -2.90 -2.76 -2.09
N GLN A 96 -2.59 -1.70 -2.85
CA GLN A 96 -3.44 -1.17 -3.91
C GLN A 96 -3.08 -1.86 -5.23
N LEU A 97 -4.03 -2.56 -5.84
CA LEU A 97 -3.86 -3.16 -7.16
C LEU A 97 -4.28 -2.19 -8.27
N THR A 98 -3.57 -2.19 -9.39
CA THR A 98 -3.82 -1.32 -10.55
C THR A 98 -3.82 -2.15 -11.84
N PRO A 99 -4.90 -2.88 -12.15
CA PRO A 99 -5.05 -3.53 -13.45
C PRO A 99 -5.22 -2.48 -14.57
N GLY A 100 -4.82 -2.81 -15.80
CA GLY A 100 -4.90 -1.87 -16.91
C GLY A 100 -4.60 -2.46 -18.28
N ALA A 101 -4.46 -1.60 -19.29
CA ALA A 101 -4.17 -2.01 -20.66
C ALA A 101 -2.83 -2.75 -20.81
N ALA A 102 -1.84 -2.40 -19.98
CA ALA A 102 -0.53 -3.03 -19.97
C ALA A 102 -0.52 -4.46 -19.38
N GLY A 103 -1.55 -4.83 -18.61
CA GLY A 103 -1.62 -6.14 -17.97
C GLY A 103 -2.67 -6.27 -16.86
N LEU A 104 -2.81 -7.48 -16.33
CA LEU A 104 -3.76 -7.83 -15.28
C LEU A 104 -3.02 -8.18 -13.98
N VAL A 105 -3.66 -7.88 -12.86
CA VAL A 105 -3.15 -8.15 -11.51
C VAL A 105 -4.30 -8.42 -10.57
N GLU A 106 -4.28 -9.58 -9.90
CA GLU A 106 -5.38 -10.03 -9.05
C GLU A 106 -4.87 -10.87 -7.85
N TYR A 107 -5.59 -10.80 -6.74
CA TYR A 107 -5.39 -11.71 -5.61
C TYR A 107 -5.82 -13.13 -5.97
N ARG A 108 -5.08 -14.12 -5.47
CA ARG A 108 -5.45 -15.53 -5.53
C ARG A 108 -6.23 -15.92 -4.27
N LYS A 109 -7.22 -16.80 -4.41
CA LYS A 109 -8.05 -17.25 -3.28
C LYS A 109 -7.22 -17.98 -2.21
N GLU A 110 -6.21 -18.71 -2.65
CA GLU A 110 -5.25 -19.44 -1.81
C GLU A 110 -4.07 -18.58 -1.32
N GLY A 111 -4.07 -17.27 -1.61
CA GLY A 111 -2.96 -16.38 -1.36
C GLY A 111 -2.00 -16.26 -2.55
N GLY A 112 -1.31 -15.13 -2.60
CA GLY A 112 -0.46 -14.71 -3.71
C GLY A 112 -1.11 -13.70 -4.65
N LEU A 113 -0.26 -13.07 -5.45
CA LEU A 113 -0.64 -12.07 -6.45
C LEU A 113 -0.34 -12.62 -7.85
N ALA A 114 -1.38 -12.87 -8.64
CA ALA A 114 -1.25 -13.29 -10.03
C ALA A 114 -1.10 -12.07 -10.93
N VAL A 115 -0.12 -12.09 -11.83
CA VAL A 115 0.18 -10.98 -12.73
C VAL A 115 0.38 -11.50 -14.14
N ILE A 116 -0.29 -10.84 -15.09
CA ILE A 116 -0.09 -11.01 -16.53
C ILE A 116 0.39 -9.66 -17.06
N TYR A 117 1.60 -9.60 -17.61
CA TYR A 117 2.17 -8.38 -18.18
C TYR A 117 2.47 -8.57 -19.67
N TYR A 118 2.01 -7.65 -20.52
CA TYR A 118 2.18 -7.73 -21.97
C TYR A 118 3.49 -7.12 -22.48
N ALA A 119 4.31 -6.52 -21.61
CA ALA A 119 5.64 -5.96 -21.92
C ALA A 119 5.69 -4.91 -23.05
N ARG A 120 4.57 -4.25 -23.37
CA ARG A 120 4.47 -3.22 -24.43
C ARG A 120 4.78 -1.81 -23.94
N GLU A 121 4.45 -1.53 -22.68
CA GLU A 121 4.61 -0.23 -22.05
C GLU A 121 4.91 -0.41 -20.55
N PRO A 122 5.53 0.57 -19.88
CA PRO A 122 5.70 0.53 -18.44
C PRO A 122 4.36 0.42 -17.70
N ALA A 123 4.34 -0.30 -16.58
CA ALA A 123 3.13 -0.46 -15.78
C ALA A 123 3.44 -0.49 -14.28
N GLU A 124 2.48 -0.08 -13.46
CA GLU A 124 2.44 -0.34 -12.02
C GLU A 124 1.26 -1.27 -11.75
N PHE A 125 1.53 -2.44 -11.15
CA PHE A 125 0.50 -3.46 -10.90
C PHE A 125 0.02 -3.45 -9.46
N ALA A 126 0.93 -3.20 -8.53
CA ALA A 126 0.59 -3.15 -7.12
C ALA A 126 1.49 -2.16 -6.41
N ARG A 127 0.96 -1.49 -5.40
CA ARG A 127 1.78 -0.66 -4.50
C ARG A 127 1.29 -0.70 -3.06
N GLN A 128 2.21 -0.48 -2.14
CA GLN A 128 1.88 -0.12 -0.75
C GLN A 128 2.91 0.88 -0.22
N LEU A 129 2.50 1.68 0.75
CA LEU A 129 3.36 2.56 1.52
C LEU A 129 3.92 1.78 2.72
N ILE A 130 5.23 1.76 2.86
CA ILE A 130 5.95 1.16 4.00
C ILE A 130 6.76 2.22 4.74
N LEU A 131 7.08 1.93 6.00
CA LEU A 131 7.85 2.82 6.87
C LEU A 131 9.09 2.08 7.38
N LEU A 132 10.16 2.16 6.60
CA LEU A 132 11.48 1.68 6.98
C LEU A 132 12.30 2.84 7.56
N PRO A 133 12.96 2.67 8.72
CA PRO A 133 13.99 3.61 9.15
C PRO A 133 15.17 3.65 8.17
N PRO A 134 16.05 4.66 8.26
CA PRO A 134 17.28 4.70 7.48
C PRO A 134 18.16 3.48 7.78
N GLY A 135 18.85 2.97 6.75
CA GLY A 135 19.80 1.85 6.88
C GLY A 135 19.70 0.84 5.73
N ARG A 136 20.32 -0.33 5.88
CA ARG A 136 20.47 -1.34 4.83
C ARG A 136 19.45 -2.47 5.00
N TYR A 137 18.91 -2.89 3.87
CA TYR A 137 17.85 -3.89 3.81
C TYR A 137 18.07 -4.86 2.66
N ARG A 138 17.40 -6.01 2.76
CA ARG A 138 17.26 -6.97 1.67
C ARG A 138 15.78 -7.17 1.37
N LEU A 139 15.40 -6.99 0.11
CA LEU A 139 14.09 -7.38 -0.40
C LEU A 139 14.18 -8.78 -1.00
N ARG A 140 13.18 -9.63 -0.71
CA ARG A 140 13.02 -10.95 -1.34
C ARG A 140 11.57 -11.19 -1.72
N SER A 141 11.36 -11.96 -2.78
CA SER A 141 10.03 -12.47 -3.13
C SER A 141 10.08 -13.92 -3.57
N SER A 142 9.02 -14.68 -3.26
CA SER A 142 8.80 -16.03 -3.78
C SER A 142 7.87 -15.97 -4.99
N VAL A 143 8.22 -16.64 -6.08
CA VAL A 143 7.55 -16.53 -7.38
C VAL A 143 7.35 -17.92 -7.96
N GLU A 144 6.17 -18.15 -8.52
CA GLU A 144 5.84 -19.32 -9.33
C GLU A 144 5.52 -18.89 -10.76
N GLY A 145 5.85 -19.76 -11.73
CA GLY A 145 5.69 -19.47 -13.17
C GLY A 145 7.03 -19.39 -13.90
N GLY A 146 7.01 -19.75 -15.18
CA GLY A 146 8.21 -20.03 -15.98
C GLY A 146 8.63 -18.96 -16.99
N ALA A 147 8.02 -17.78 -17.01
CA ALA A 147 8.41 -16.73 -17.95
C ALA A 147 9.38 -15.75 -17.29
N LYS A 148 10.41 -15.34 -18.05
CA LYS A 148 11.53 -14.46 -17.65
C LYS A 148 11.04 -13.31 -16.76
N ALA A 149 11.15 -13.46 -15.45
CA ALA A 149 10.74 -12.47 -14.46
C ALA A 149 11.61 -11.20 -14.46
N ASN A 150 12.36 -10.95 -15.53
CA ASN A 150 13.22 -9.79 -15.72
C ASN A 150 12.40 -8.55 -16.11
N ASP A 151 11.23 -8.74 -16.70
CA ASP A 151 10.34 -7.64 -17.13
C ASP A 151 9.48 -7.14 -15.98
N LEU A 152 9.48 -7.83 -14.83
CA LEU A 152 8.80 -7.41 -13.61
C LEU A 152 9.82 -7.16 -12.50
N VAL A 153 9.69 -6.02 -11.82
CA VAL A 153 10.59 -5.63 -10.74
C VAL A 153 9.82 -5.11 -9.53
N TRP A 154 10.43 -5.26 -8.35
CA TRP A 154 10.08 -4.44 -7.20
C TRP A 154 10.79 -3.10 -7.30
N ARG A 155 10.05 -2.00 -7.35
CA ARG A 155 10.59 -0.66 -7.30
C ARG A 155 10.35 -0.07 -5.91
N LEU A 156 11.38 0.54 -5.33
CA LEU A 156 11.28 1.31 -4.11
C LEU A 156 11.58 2.77 -4.40
N LYS A 157 10.76 3.66 -3.86
CA LYS A 157 10.93 5.12 -3.97
C LYS A 157 10.56 5.77 -2.65
N CYS A 158 11.23 6.84 -2.26
CA CYS A 158 10.76 7.65 -1.13
C CYS A 158 9.37 8.25 -1.44
N ASN A 159 8.51 8.32 -0.42
CA ASN A 159 7.20 8.98 -0.54
C ASN A 159 7.35 10.42 -1.05
N GLU A 160 8.34 11.11 -0.49
CA GLU A 160 8.84 12.40 -0.95
C GLU A 160 10.30 12.22 -1.36
N GLY A 161 10.60 12.35 -2.65
CA GLY A 161 11.97 12.28 -3.16
C GLY A 161 12.19 11.24 -4.26
N GLU A 162 13.40 10.70 -4.29
CA GLU A 162 13.94 9.93 -5.42
C GLU A 162 13.71 8.42 -5.29
N ALA A 163 14.02 7.72 -6.39
CA ALA A 163 14.06 6.27 -6.42
C ALA A 163 15.16 5.74 -5.50
N ILE A 164 14.88 4.64 -4.80
CA ILE A 164 15.81 3.99 -3.88
C ILE A 164 16.46 2.79 -4.56
N ALA A 165 15.65 1.92 -5.16
CA ALA A 165 16.13 0.69 -5.76
C ALA A 165 15.12 0.11 -6.75
N GLU A 166 15.62 -0.69 -7.67
CA GLU A 166 14.84 -1.67 -8.43
C GLU A 166 15.45 -3.05 -8.20
N VAL A 167 14.60 -3.99 -7.80
CA VAL A 167 15.00 -5.34 -7.39
C VAL A 167 14.28 -6.35 -8.27
N SER A 168 15.05 -7.21 -8.94
CA SER A 168 14.50 -8.27 -9.79
C SER A 168 13.63 -9.21 -8.98
N LEU A 169 12.50 -9.59 -9.58
CA LEU A 169 11.56 -10.51 -8.98
C LEU A 169 12.21 -11.90 -8.80
N GLY A 170 12.05 -12.51 -7.62
CA GLY A 170 12.58 -13.84 -7.30
C GLY A 170 14.05 -13.89 -6.85
N ALA A 171 14.94 -13.13 -7.50
CA ALA A 171 16.35 -13.05 -7.10
C ALA A 171 16.52 -12.30 -5.77
N GLY A 172 15.68 -11.28 -5.53
CA GLY A 172 15.84 -10.35 -4.42
C GLY A 172 17.02 -9.40 -4.64
N GLY A 173 17.28 -8.54 -3.66
CA GLY A 173 18.31 -7.51 -3.79
C GLY A 173 18.44 -6.65 -2.54
N ASP A 174 19.61 -6.04 -2.40
CA ASP A 174 19.93 -5.17 -1.28
C ASP A 174 19.67 -3.71 -1.67
N PHE A 175 19.24 -2.92 -0.70
CA PHE A 175 19.03 -1.49 -0.87
C PHE A 175 19.33 -0.73 0.42
N ARG A 176 19.51 0.60 0.30
CA ARG A 176 19.75 1.48 1.44
C ARG A 176 18.67 2.56 1.49
N VAL A 177 17.99 2.68 2.61
CA VAL A 177 17.04 3.77 2.87
C VAL A 177 17.84 4.99 3.37
N PRO A 178 17.74 6.15 2.71
CA PRO A 178 18.47 7.34 3.11
C PRO A 178 17.83 8.04 4.33
N GLN A 179 18.61 8.85 5.02
CA GLN A 179 18.22 9.52 6.27
C GLN A 179 16.98 10.43 6.15
N ASN A 180 16.76 11.02 4.97
CA ASN A 180 15.66 11.92 4.70
C ASN A 180 14.36 11.21 4.24
N CYS A 181 14.34 9.88 4.20
CA CYS A 181 13.22 9.11 3.64
C CYS A 181 12.28 8.61 4.74
N LYS A 182 11.25 9.40 5.06
CA LYS A 182 10.30 9.08 6.14
C LYS A 182 9.38 7.89 5.85
N GLY A 183 9.24 7.52 4.57
CA GLY A 183 8.44 6.38 4.12
C GLY A 183 8.73 6.08 2.66
N GLN A 184 8.40 4.86 2.23
CA GLN A 184 8.74 4.36 0.91
C GLN A 184 7.53 3.74 0.24
N TRP A 185 7.33 4.04 -1.04
CA TRP A 185 6.45 3.27 -1.89
C TRP A 185 7.19 2.00 -2.32
N LEU A 186 6.63 0.85 -1.98
CA LEU A 186 6.99 -0.44 -2.55
C LEU A 186 6.01 -0.76 -3.67
N MET A 187 6.51 -0.88 -4.90
CA MET A 187 5.70 -1.05 -6.10
C MET A 187 6.13 -2.30 -6.87
N LEU A 188 5.17 -3.07 -7.37
CA LEU A 188 5.40 -4.05 -8.43
C LEU A 188 5.23 -3.35 -9.77
N ALA A 189 6.29 -3.32 -10.57
CA ALA A 189 6.31 -2.58 -11.83
C ALA A 189 6.74 -3.47 -13.01
N GLY A 190 6.14 -3.22 -14.17
CA GLY A 190 6.54 -3.76 -15.46
C GLY A 190 7.54 -2.84 -16.18
N LYS A 191 8.61 -3.41 -16.71
CA LYS A 191 9.56 -2.77 -17.62
C LYS A 191 9.31 -3.28 -19.04
N PRO A 192 9.14 -2.39 -20.03
CA PRO A 192 9.01 -2.82 -21.41
C PRO A 192 10.28 -3.55 -21.85
N ALA A 193 10.10 -4.60 -22.64
CA ALA A 193 11.20 -5.35 -23.25
C ALA A 193 11.42 -4.89 -24.69
N ASP A 194 12.66 -4.98 -25.19
CA ASP A 194 12.99 -4.66 -26.59
C ASP A 194 12.16 -5.49 -27.58
N VAL A 195 11.86 -6.74 -27.19
CA VAL A 195 10.91 -7.60 -27.87
C VAL A 195 9.81 -7.96 -26.86
N PRO A 196 8.63 -7.30 -26.94
CA PRO A 196 7.53 -7.54 -26.01
C PRO A 196 7.11 -9.01 -26.00
N SER A 197 7.04 -9.60 -24.81
CA SER A 197 6.54 -10.94 -24.60
C SER A 197 5.61 -10.97 -23.39
N THR A 198 4.55 -11.76 -23.46
CA THR A 198 3.62 -11.90 -22.33
C THR A 198 4.27 -12.71 -21.22
N THR A 199 4.40 -12.10 -20.04
CA THR A 199 4.87 -12.75 -18.82
C THR A 199 3.68 -13.02 -17.91
N SER A 200 3.60 -14.26 -17.39
CA SER A 200 2.59 -14.66 -16.40
C SER A 200 3.31 -15.26 -15.20
N VAL A 201 3.07 -14.69 -14.01
CA VAL A 201 3.70 -15.10 -12.75
C VAL A 201 2.70 -15.05 -11.60
N VAL A 202 2.96 -15.85 -10.57
CA VAL A 202 2.29 -15.75 -9.27
C VAL A 202 3.33 -15.42 -8.21
N ILE A 203 3.18 -14.29 -7.55
CA ILE A 203 4.04 -13.88 -6.44
C ILE A 203 3.40 -14.41 -5.16
N ARG A 204 4.05 -15.35 -4.49
CA ARG A 204 3.53 -15.98 -3.25
C ARG A 204 3.82 -15.18 -2.01
N LYS A 205 4.97 -14.52 -1.98
CA LYS A 205 5.41 -13.75 -0.82
C LYS A 205 6.34 -12.63 -1.24
N VAL A 206 6.29 -11.50 -0.56
CA VAL A 206 7.32 -10.46 -0.61
C VAL A 206 7.65 -10.00 0.80
N GLY A 207 8.94 -9.83 1.09
CA GLY A 207 9.42 -9.47 2.41
C GLY A 207 10.66 -8.61 2.36
N ILE A 208 10.85 -7.84 3.42
CA ILE A 208 12.00 -6.96 3.61
C ILE A 208 12.62 -7.29 4.98
N SER A 209 13.94 -7.50 5.00
CA SER A 209 14.71 -7.79 6.22
C SER A 209 15.81 -6.75 6.42
N TRP A 210 15.99 -6.30 7.67
CA TRP A 210 17.09 -5.43 8.09
C TRP A 210 18.44 -6.14 7.97
N LEU A 211 19.46 -5.42 7.48
CA LEU A 211 20.84 -5.90 7.38
C LEU A 211 21.81 -5.14 8.30
N GLY A 212 21.38 -4.03 8.91
CA GLY A 212 22.26 -3.12 9.65
C GLY A 212 22.33 -1.72 9.03
N ASP A 213 23.07 -0.83 9.69
CA ASP A 213 23.37 0.52 9.19
C ASP A 213 24.51 0.55 8.15
#